data_AF-A0A699W5D4-F1
#
_entry.id   AF-A0A699W5D4-F1
#
_cell.length_a   1.000
_cell.length_b   1.000
_cell.length_c   1.000
_cell.angle_alpha   90.00
_cell.angle_beta   90.00
_cell.angle_gamma   90.00
#
_symmetry.space_group_name_H-M   'P 1'
#
loop_
_entity.id
_entity.type
_entity.pdbx_description
1 polymer ?
#
loop_
_entity_poly.entity_id
_entity_poly.type
_entity_poly.pdbx_seq_one_letter_code
_entity_poly.pdbx_strand_id
1 'polypeptide(L)'
;AAITFANPAERQHIERIEALINQTIPLLDIPAEVEITDTPFIESQEHARTLDEQKKRANPDYQGAFHERKEWIKPGETIDKRTGKVFEAGKHHKKSQKGSKKNPGKKGGSAPAMKALKRRGQGGR
;
A
#
# COMPACT_ATOMS: atom_id res chain seq x y z
N ALA A 1 0.17 -41.56 25.04
CA ALA A 1 0.64 -40.85 23.84
C ALA A 1 0.15 -39.41 23.91
N ALA A 2 0.92 -38.46 23.39
CA ALA A 2 0.52 -37.06 23.25
C ALA A 2 0.41 -36.72 21.75
N ILE A 3 -0.55 -35.88 21.38
CA ILE A 3 -0.76 -35.42 20.00
C ILE A 3 -0.63 -33.89 20.02
N THR A 4 0.10 -33.33 19.05
CA THR A 4 0.33 -31.90 18.92
C THR A 4 -0.08 -31.45 17.53
N PHE A 5 -0.82 -30.34 17.47
CA PHE A 5 -1.15 -29.65 16.23
C PHE A 5 -0.22 -28.44 16.09
N ALA A 6 0.22 -28.16 14.87
CA ALA A 6 1.09 -27.03 14.59
C ALA A 6 0.59 -26.28 13.36
N ASN A 7 0.55 -24.96 13.44
CA ASN A 7 0.28 -24.10 12.30
C ASN A 7 1.56 -23.88 11.45
N PRO A 8 1.45 -23.26 10.26
CA PRO A 8 2.61 -22.99 9.41
C PRO A 8 3.73 -22.18 10.07
N ALA A 9 3.40 -21.27 11.01
CA ALA A 9 4.35 -20.42 11.73
C ALA A 9 5.05 -21.16 12.89
N GLU A 10 4.46 -22.24 13.39
CA GLU A 10 4.96 -23.04 14.51
C GLU A 10 5.86 -24.19 14.07
N ARG A 11 5.94 -24.50 12.77
CA ARG A 11 6.81 -25.57 12.25
C ARG A 11 8.26 -25.46 12.71
N GLN A 12 8.79 -24.24 12.80
CA GLN A 12 10.14 -24.00 13.32
C GLN A 12 10.30 -24.46 14.78
N HIS A 13 9.24 -24.41 15.58
CA HIS A 13 9.26 -24.90 16.96
C HIS A 13 9.31 -26.43 17.01
N ILE A 14 8.61 -27.11 16.11
CA ILE A 14 8.66 -28.57 16.00
C ILE A 14 10.08 -29.02 15.68
N GLU A 15 10.73 -28.41 14.69
CA GLU A 15 12.13 -28.71 14.33
C GLU A 15 13.09 -28.51 15.53
N ARG A 16 12.87 -27.47 16.35
CA ARG A 16 13.67 -27.24 17.57
C ARG A 16 13.39 -28.29 18.63
N ILE A 17 12.13 -28.71 18.79
CA ILE A 17 11.76 -29.77 19.73
C ILE A 17 12.42 -31.08 19.31
N GLU A 18 12.36 -31.45 18.03
CA GLU A 18 13.02 -32.64 17.48
C GLU A 18 14.52 -32.64 17.77
N ALA A 19 15.18 -31.50 17.57
CA ALA A 19 16.60 -31.33 17.90
C ALA A 19 16.88 -31.44 19.41
N LEU A 20 15.99 -30.94 20.27
CA LEU A 20 16.15 -31.02 21.72
C LEU A 20 15.95 -32.45 22.26
N ILE A 21 14.98 -33.19 21.73
CA ILE A 21 14.71 -34.57 22.14
C ILE A 21 15.57 -35.60 21.40
N ASN A 22 16.30 -35.17 20.35
CA ASN A 22 17.07 -36.00 19.43
C ASN A 22 16.25 -37.13 18.78
N GLN A 23 14.99 -36.85 18.46
CA GLN A 23 14.07 -37.80 17.83
C GLN A 23 13.18 -37.05 16.84
N THR A 24 12.85 -37.70 15.72
CA THR A 24 11.90 -37.20 14.73
C THR A 24 10.47 -37.43 15.22
N ILE A 25 9.63 -36.41 15.14
CA ILE A 25 8.21 -36.51 15.48
C ILE A 25 7.45 -36.97 14.22
N PRO A 26 6.77 -38.13 14.25
CA PRO A 26 6.08 -38.62 13.07
C PRO A 26 4.89 -37.72 12.71
N LEU A 27 4.78 -37.35 11.43
CA LEU A 27 3.61 -36.66 10.90
C LEU A 27 2.49 -37.69 10.66
N LEU A 28 1.32 -37.44 11.23
CA LEU A 28 0.12 -38.24 11.03
C LEU A 28 -0.86 -37.50 10.12
N ASP A 29 -1.51 -38.23 9.22
CA ASP A 29 -2.54 -37.67 8.36
C ASP A 29 -3.79 -37.30 9.19
N ILE A 30 -4.47 -36.24 8.76
CA ILE A 30 -5.73 -35.82 9.37
C ILE A 30 -6.81 -36.86 8.99
N PRO A 31 -7.61 -37.37 9.96
CA PRO A 31 -8.69 -38.30 9.66
C PRO A 31 -9.70 -37.74 8.67
N ALA A 32 -10.23 -38.58 7.77
CA ALA A 32 -11.16 -38.16 6.72
C ALA A 32 -12.50 -37.60 7.23
N GLU A 33 -12.86 -37.87 8.48
CA GLU A 33 -14.05 -37.33 9.14
C GLU A 33 -13.88 -35.85 9.55
N VAL A 34 -12.63 -35.35 9.61
CA VAL A 34 -12.34 -33.98 10.01
C VAL A 34 -12.36 -33.05 8.81
N GLU A 35 -13.26 -32.07 8.83
CA GLU A 35 -13.32 -31.02 7.82
C GLU A 35 -12.17 -30.02 8.00
N ILE A 36 -11.43 -29.75 6.93
CA ILE A 36 -10.39 -28.73 6.89
C ILE A 36 -11.03 -27.45 6.35
N THR A 37 -11.10 -26.44 7.21
CA THR A 37 -11.60 -25.11 6.84
C THR A 37 -10.45 -24.19 6.43
N ASP A 38 -10.76 -23.23 5.56
CA ASP A 38 -9.79 -22.22 5.17
C ASP A 38 -9.43 -21.30 6.34
N THR A 39 -8.15 -20.98 6.48
CA THR A 39 -7.69 -20.00 7.46
C THR A 39 -8.20 -18.60 7.06
N PRO A 40 -8.92 -17.88 7.93
CA PRO A 40 -9.39 -16.53 7.65
C PRO A 40 -8.25 -15.58 7.28
N PHE A 41 -8.55 -14.55 6.48
CA PHE A 41 -7.53 -13.62 5.98
C PHE A 41 -6.69 -12.98 7.11
N ILE A 42 -7.32 -12.57 8.20
CA ILE A 42 -6.64 -11.94 9.34
C ILE A 42 -5.64 -12.91 9.99
N GLU A 43 -6.07 -14.13 10.30
CA GLU A 43 -5.20 -15.16 10.88
C GLU A 43 -4.06 -15.54 9.91
N SER A 44 -4.36 -15.65 8.61
CA SER A 44 -3.34 -15.93 7.61
C SER A 44 -2.27 -14.83 7.52
N GLN A 45 -2.69 -13.57 7.68
CA GLN A 45 -1.79 -12.42 7.69
C GLN A 45 -0.94 -12.38 8.97
N GLU A 46 -1.50 -12.77 10.11
CA GLU A 46 -0.77 -12.92 11.37
C GLU A 46 0.29 -14.02 11.29
N HIS A 47 -0.06 -15.20 10.75
CA HIS A 47 0.89 -16.27 10.50
C HIS A 47 2.05 -15.80 9.60
N ALA A 48 1.73 -15.08 8.53
CA ALA A 48 2.73 -14.56 7.60
C ALA A 48 3.65 -13.52 8.26
N ARG A 49 3.11 -12.64 9.13
CA ARG A 49 3.90 -11.65 9.86
C ARG A 49 4.85 -12.33 10.85
N THR A 50 4.36 -13.31 11.60
CA THR A 50 5.18 -14.10 12.52
C THR A 50 6.32 -14.82 11.80
N LEU A 51 6.04 -15.40 10.63
CA LEU A 51 7.07 -16.02 9.77
C LEU A 51 8.12 -15.02 9.30
N ASP A 52 7.69 -13.82 8.90
CA ASP A 52 8.62 -12.76 8.49
C ASP A 52 9.51 -12.28 9.65
N GLU A 53 8.96 -12.16 10.86
CA GLU A 53 9.72 -11.80 12.05
C GLU A 53 10.72 -12.89 12.44
N GLN A 54 10.33 -14.16 12.36
CA GLN A 54 11.23 -15.31 12.58
C GLN A 54 12.39 -15.30 11.58
N LYS A 55 12.10 -15.07 10.29
CA LYS A 55 13.11 -14.97 9.23
C LYS A 55 14.03 -13.77 9.42
N LYS A 56 13.49 -12.62 9.82
CA LYS A 56 14.28 -11.41 10.13
C LYS A 56 15.19 -11.63 11.33
N ARG A 57 14.75 -12.39 12.34
CA ARG A 57 15.58 -12.77 13.47
C ARG A 57 16.70 -13.74 13.09
N ALA A 58 16.45 -14.63 12.13
CA ALA A 58 17.45 -15.54 11.60
C ALA A 58 18.43 -14.83 10.63
N ASN A 59 17.95 -13.87 9.85
CA ASN A 59 18.74 -13.08 8.91
C ASN A 59 18.34 -11.59 8.98
N PRO A 60 19.19 -10.72 9.57
CA PRO A 60 18.91 -9.29 9.71
C PRO A 60 18.66 -8.54 8.39
N ASP A 61 19.17 -9.04 7.26
CA ASP A 61 19.00 -8.43 5.93
C ASP A 61 17.68 -8.83 5.26
N TYR A 62 16.89 -9.72 5.89
CA TYR A 62 15.59 -10.13 5.36
C TYR A 62 14.58 -9.00 5.50
N GLN A 63 14.10 -8.49 4.36
CA GLN A 63 13.17 -7.36 4.33
C GLN A 63 11.71 -7.78 4.58
N GLY A 64 11.34 -9.02 4.25
CA GLY A 64 9.97 -9.52 4.43
C GLY A 64 8.93 -8.94 3.46
N ALA A 65 7.77 -9.57 3.38
CA ALA A 65 6.60 -9.09 2.65
C ALA A 65 5.96 -7.86 3.32
N PHE A 66 6.13 -7.74 4.64
CA PHE A 66 5.60 -6.61 5.42
C PHE A 66 6.61 -5.46 5.60
N HIS A 67 7.65 -5.37 4.75
CA HIS A 67 8.61 -4.26 4.81
C HIS A 67 7.92 -2.91 4.58
N GLU A 68 8.22 -1.93 5.43
CA GLU A 68 7.74 -0.57 5.22
C GLU A 68 8.32 0.01 3.93
N ARG A 69 7.46 0.65 3.13
CA ARG A 69 7.94 1.34 1.94
C ARG A 69 8.84 2.48 2.37
N LYS A 70 10.08 2.47 1.89
CA LYS A 70 11.00 3.60 2.07
C LYS A 70 10.35 4.89 1.58
N GLU A 71 10.19 5.87 2.46
CA GLU A 71 9.76 7.21 2.08
C GLU A 71 10.94 7.95 1.43
N TRP A 72 10.77 8.37 0.18
CA TRP A 72 11.84 9.05 -0.59
C TRP A 72 11.77 10.56 -0.45
N ILE A 73 10.66 11.08 0.08
CA ILE A 73 10.41 12.50 0.24
C ILE A 73 10.53 12.81 1.73
N LYS A 74 11.71 13.24 2.12
CA LYS A 74 11.98 13.69 3.47
C LYS A 74 11.80 15.20 3.55
N PRO A 75 10.88 15.71 4.39
CA PRO A 75 10.78 17.13 4.68
C PRO A 75 12.11 17.65 5.21
N GLY A 76 12.63 18.73 4.65
CA GLY A 76 13.92 19.31 5.07
C GLY A 76 15.14 18.82 4.29
N GLU A 77 15.09 17.64 3.65
CA GLU A 77 16.25 17.07 2.92
C GLU A 77 16.01 16.97 1.41
N THR A 78 14.79 16.65 1.00
CA THR A 78 14.50 16.41 -0.42
C THR A 78 14.28 17.73 -1.15
N ILE A 79 15.09 18.02 -2.17
CA ILE A 79 14.91 19.21 -3.01
C ILE A 79 13.81 18.93 -4.04
N ASP A 80 12.76 19.76 -4.07
CA ASP A 80 11.75 19.70 -5.13
C ASP A 80 12.38 20.19 -6.44
N LYS A 81 12.54 19.29 -7.41
CA LYS A 81 13.12 19.56 -8.74
C LYS A 81 12.39 20.68 -9.49
N ARG A 82 11.12 20.96 -9.15
CA ARG A 82 10.33 22.02 -9.79
C ARG A 82 10.62 23.41 -9.20
N THR A 83 10.89 23.50 -7.91
CA THR A 83 11.04 24.79 -7.20
C THR A 83 12.47 25.08 -6.77
N GLY A 84 13.36 24.08 -6.83
CA GLY A 84 14.76 24.19 -6.37
C GLY A 84 14.89 24.41 -4.86
N LYS A 85 13.78 24.29 -4.12
CA LYS A 85 13.71 24.51 -2.68
C LYS A 85 13.54 23.19 -1.94
N VAL A 86 13.92 23.22 -0.67
CA VAL A 86 13.73 22.12 0.26
C VAL A 86 12.23 21.80 0.40
N PHE A 87 11.88 20.52 0.32
CA PHE A 87 10.53 20.04 0.50
C PHE A 87 10.08 20.28 1.95
N GLU A 88 9.03 21.07 2.15
CA GLU A 88 8.41 21.25 3.46
C GLU A 88 7.08 20.46 3.50
N ALA A 89 6.94 19.57 4.49
CA ALA A 89 5.69 18.83 4.70
C ALA A 89 4.53 19.80 4.88
N GLY A 90 3.46 19.60 4.10
CA GLY A 90 2.23 20.38 4.20
C GLY A 90 2.13 21.60 3.26
N LYS A 91 3.23 22.10 2.67
CA LYS A 91 3.17 23.27 1.78
C LYS A 91 3.00 22.95 0.29
N HIS A 92 3.10 21.69 -0.12
CA HIS A 92 3.00 21.32 -1.52
C HIS A 92 2.08 20.12 -1.80
N HIS A 93 0.77 20.35 -1.70
CA HIS A 93 -0.23 19.46 -2.32
C HIS A 93 -1.30 20.20 -3.15
N LYS A 94 -1.15 21.47 -3.55
CA LYS A 94 -2.00 21.92 -4.66
C LYS A 94 -1.55 21.16 -5.92
N LYS A 95 -2.23 20.03 -6.20
CA LYS A 95 -2.18 19.31 -7.48
C LYS A 95 -2.10 20.37 -8.56
N SER A 96 -1.11 20.21 -9.44
CA SER A 96 -0.91 21.07 -10.59
C SER A 96 -2.25 21.49 -11.16
N GLN A 97 -2.61 22.76 -10.97
CA GLN A 97 -3.82 23.38 -11.51
C GLN A 97 -3.62 23.66 -13.01
N LYS A 98 -3.03 22.69 -13.73
CA LYS A 98 -2.84 22.69 -15.18
C LYS A 98 -4.20 22.43 -15.82
N GLY A 99 -5.07 23.43 -15.74
CA GLY A 99 -6.45 23.39 -16.21
C GLY A 99 -7.34 24.49 -15.64
N SER A 100 -6.97 25.15 -14.54
CA SER A 100 -7.83 26.12 -13.84
C SER A 100 -7.31 27.56 -13.90
N LYS A 101 -6.40 27.87 -14.83
CA LYS A 101 -6.18 29.26 -15.21
C LYS A 101 -7.45 29.68 -15.95
N LYS A 102 -8.38 30.32 -15.24
CA LYS A 102 -9.50 31.06 -15.85
C LYS A 102 -8.84 32.02 -16.85
N ASN A 103 -8.91 31.70 -18.14
CA ASN A 103 -8.45 32.60 -19.19
C ASN A 103 -9.33 33.86 -19.12
N PRO A 104 -8.80 35.02 -18.71
CA PRO A 104 -9.60 36.24 -18.65
C PRO A 104 -10.02 36.70 -20.06
N GLY A 105 -9.43 36.15 -21.12
CA GLY A 105 -9.73 36.49 -22.51
C GLY A 105 -10.87 35.72 -23.19
N LYS A 106 -11.59 34.81 -22.50
CA LYS A 106 -12.63 33.98 -23.17
C LYS A 106 -14.04 34.08 -22.57
N LYS A 107 -14.38 35.19 -21.93
CA LYS A 107 -15.77 35.53 -21.60
C LYS A 107 -16.08 36.95 -22.06
N GLY A 108 -16.75 37.05 -23.21
CA GLY A 108 -17.32 38.32 -23.65
C GLY A 108 -17.90 38.30 -25.06
N GLY A 109 -17.24 37.64 -26.02
CA GLY A 109 -17.60 37.77 -27.44
C GLY A 109 -18.32 36.57 -28.10
N SER A 110 -18.18 35.36 -27.55
CA SER A 110 -18.60 34.11 -28.24
C SER A 110 -19.76 33.37 -27.59
N ALA A 111 -20.33 33.89 -26.51
CA ALA A 111 -21.54 33.32 -25.94
C ALA A 111 -22.70 33.54 -26.94
N PRO A 112 -23.51 32.52 -27.27
CA PRO A 112 -24.60 32.64 -28.24
C PRO A 112 -25.57 33.79 -27.89
N ALA A 113 -25.77 34.06 -26.60
CA ALA A 113 -26.55 35.21 -26.12
C ALA A 113 -25.95 36.58 -26.48
N MET A 114 -24.62 36.76 -26.37
CA MET A 114 -23.92 38.01 -26.71
C MET A 114 -23.81 38.20 -28.24
N LYS A 115 -23.68 37.10 -28.99
CA LYS A 115 -23.66 37.11 -30.46
C LYS A 115 -25.01 37.54 -31.04
N ALA A 116 -26.11 37.11 -30.42
CA ALA A 116 -27.47 37.53 -30.79
C ALA A 116 -27.73 39.01 -30.49
N LEU A 117 -27.26 39.52 -29.34
CA LEU A 117 -27.41 40.93 -28.97
C LEU A 117 -26.63 41.85 -29.92
N LYS A 118 -25.42 41.47 -30.32
CA LYS A 118 -24.61 42.25 -31.28
C LYS A 118 -25.20 42.28 -32.69
N ARG A 119 -25.89 41.22 -33.10
CA ARG A 119 -26.55 41.14 -34.42
C ARG A 119 -27.84 41.97 -34.48
N ARG A 120 -28.48 42.22 -33.33
CA ARG A 120 -29.71 43.02 -33.22
C ARG A 120 -29.46 44.53 -33.26
N GLY A 121 -28.25 44.98 -32.90
CA GLY A 121 -27.87 46.41 -32.90
C GLY A 121 -27.28 46.95 -34.21
N GLN A 122 -27.05 46.11 -35.22
CA GLN A 122 -26.49 46.51 -36.53
C GLN A 122 -27.50 46.44 -37.68
N GLY A 123 -28.79 46.61 -37.38
CA GLY A 123 -29.89 46.53 -38.36
C GLY A 123 -30.76 47.78 -38.43
N GLY A 124 -30.22 48.97 -38.17
CA GLY A 124 -30.91 50.24 -38.31
C GLY A 124 -30.19 51.16 -39.28
N ARG A 125 -30.56 51.06 -40.56
CA ARG A 125 -30.51 52.16 -41.53
C ARG A 125 -31.91 52.27 -42.12
#